data_AF-A0A919V4F8-F1
#
_entry.id   AF-A0A919V4F8-F1
#
_cell.length_a   1.000
_cell.length_b   1.000
_cell.length_c   1.000
_cell.angle_alpha   90.00
_cell.angle_beta   90.00
_cell.angle_gamma   90.00
#
_symmetry.space_group_name_H-M   'P 1'
#
loop_
_entity.id
_entity.type
_entity.pdbx_description
1 polymer ?
#
loop_
_entity_poly.entity_id
_entity_poly.type
_entity_poly.pdbx_seq_one_letter_code
_entity_poly.pdbx_strand_id
1 'polypeptide(L)'
;MILSGMAVPDRLTPQAKAADSPAPERSVDGKRIKPVELPKGAEHLTPKAKPQKPVWPTAGQAQVDVRGTLSQAADLPVLVAAPGKGVKAKAAGKAPDRVAVQTYEPQQIAKLGGIGVAARVTRADEAPEPGPVQVAFAYQGFREAHGGNFADRLQLVRLPACAMATPKPRTCAVGHHVVKTRHDRKNGRLIADIQADPAKPAAAKAAEDLKGKDKATRAKAAQEASLQAGSVYMLMAGMSGSEGNFGATDLKPAGTWQAGTSGGGFTYSLPLPEAPSPAGTGPDLALQYDASSVDGQGSWTNN
;
A
#
# COMPACT_ATOMS: atom_id res chain seq x y z
N MET A 1 -23.70 23.90 -77.66
CA MET A 1 -23.72 25.31 -77.20
C MET A 1 -25.17 25.69 -76.95
N ILE A 2 -25.70 25.49 -75.74
CA ILE A 2 -26.80 26.28 -75.15
C ILE A 2 -26.63 26.16 -73.63
N LEU A 3 -26.12 27.23 -72.99
CA LEU A 3 -26.27 27.45 -71.56
C LEU A 3 -27.74 27.81 -71.30
N SER A 4 -28.39 27.11 -70.38
CA SER A 4 -29.65 27.57 -69.79
C SER A 4 -29.46 27.76 -68.30
N GLY A 5 -29.19 29.00 -67.91
CA GLY A 5 -29.34 29.45 -66.52
C GLY A 5 -30.83 29.63 -66.23
N MET A 6 -31.32 28.92 -65.22
CA MET A 6 -32.61 29.22 -64.61
C MET A 6 -32.34 30.05 -63.36
N ALA A 7 -32.63 31.35 -63.45
CA ALA A 7 -32.80 32.22 -62.31
C ALA A 7 -34.07 31.78 -61.57
N VAL A 8 -33.93 31.42 -60.29
CA VAL A 8 -35.07 31.21 -59.40
C VAL A 8 -35.56 32.61 -58.97
N PRO A 9 -36.86 32.94 -59.12
CA PRO A 9 -37.39 34.20 -58.64
C PRO A 9 -37.30 34.22 -57.11
N ASP A 10 -36.60 35.23 -56.62
CA ASP A 10 -36.64 35.63 -55.23
C ASP A 10 -38.07 36.10 -54.90
N ARG A 11 -38.57 35.74 -53.71
CA ARG A 11 -39.95 35.88 -53.19
C ARG A 11 -40.82 34.63 -53.33
N LEU A 12 -40.84 33.83 -52.26
CA LEU A 12 -42.04 33.32 -51.57
C LEU A 12 -41.60 32.46 -50.35
N THR A 13 -40.87 33.06 -49.41
CA THR A 13 -40.74 32.50 -48.06
C THR A 13 -41.62 33.32 -47.12
N PRO A 14 -42.79 32.81 -46.70
CA PRO A 14 -43.44 33.39 -45.54
C PRO A 14 -42.47 33.24 -44.37
N GLN A 15 -42.14 34.33 -43.68
CA GLN A 15 -41.43 34.21 -42.42
C GLN A 15 -42.28 33.33 -41.50
N ALA A 16 -41.76 32.18 -41.11
CA ALA A 16 -42.35 31.39 -40.06
C ALA A 16 -42.39 32.26 -38.80
N LYS A 17 -43.60 32.66 -38.38
CA LYS A 17 -43.78 33.19 -37.03
C LYS A 17 -43.35 32.09 -36.07
N ALA A 18 -42.42 32.42 -35.17
CA ALA A 18 -42.10 31.55 -34.05
C ALA A 18 -43.42 31.17 -33.36
N ALA A 19 -43.64 29.87 -33.18
CA ALA A 19 -44.73 29.40 -32.33
C ALA A 19 -44.53 30.00 -30.93
N ASP A 20 -45.60 30.56 -30.36
CA ASP A 20 -45.56 31.08 -28.99
C ASP A 20 -45.07 29.96 -28.07
N SER A 21 -44.01 30.25 -27.31
CA SER A 21 -43.55 29.31 -26.29
C SER A 21 -44.69 29.07 -25.29
N PRO A 22 -44.94 27.82 -24.86
CA PRO A 22 -45.97 27.56 -23.86
C PRO A 22 -45.72 28.46 -22.65
N ALA A 23 -46.80 29.08 -22.17
CA ALA A 23 -46.70 30.04 -21.08
C ALA A 23 -45.93 29.41 -19.90
N PRO A 24 -44.92 30.10 -19.35
CA PRO A 24 -44.15 29.57 -18.22
C PRO A 24 -45.12 29.25 -17.09
N GLU A 25 -45.00 28.05 -16.54
CA GLU A 25 -45.83 27.63 -15.41
C GLU A 25 -45.71 28.63 -14.26
N ARG A 26 -46.84 28.93 -13.61
CA ARG A 26 -46.86 29.83 -12.46
C ARG A 26 -45.99 29.26 -11.36
N SER A 27 -44.93 30.00 -11.01
CA SER A 27 -44.14 29.70 -9.83
C SER A 27 -45.04 29.72 -8.59
N VAL A 28 -45.00 28.64 -7.82
CA VAL A 28 -45.71 28.55 -6.54
C VAL A 28 -44.78 29.03 -5.43
N ASP A 29 -45.29 29.90 -4.56
CA ASP A 29 -44.52 30.39 -3.42
C ASP A 29 -44.24 29.26 -2.45
N GLY A 30 -42.98 28.79 -2.43
CA GLY A 30 -42.51 27.81 -1.48
C GLY A 30 -42.31 28.45 -0.10
N LYS A 31 -43.00 27.94 0.93
CA LYS A 31 -42.66 28.25 2.32
C LYS A 31 -41.51 27.37 2.79
N ARG A 32 -40.43 27.99 3.26
CA ARG A 32 -39.34 27.28 3.94
C ARG A 32 -39.87 26.66 5.23
N ILE A 33 -40.02 25.34 5.24
CA ILE A 33 -40.33 24.57 6.44
C ILE A 33 -39.06 24.54 7.30
N LYS A 34 -39.17 24.86 8.59
CA LYS A 34 -38.06 24.65 9.53
C LYS A 34 -37.77 23.15 9.59
N PRO A 35 -36.52 22.70 9.34
CA PRO A 35 -36.18 21.30 9.50
C PRO A 35 -36.58 20.85 10.92
N VAL A 36 -37.38 19.79 11.01
CA VAL A 36 -37.65 19.15 12.29
C VAL A 36 -36.34 18.52 12.73
N GLU A 37 -35.86 18.86 13.94
CA GLU A 37 -34.74 18.14 14.54
C GLU A 37 -35.20 16.70 14.78
N LEU A 38 -34.69 15.79 13.95
CA LEU A 38 -34.90 14.37 14.15
C LEU A 38 -34.26 13.97 15.49
N PRO A 39 -34.92 13.12 16.28
CA PRO A 39 -34.29 12.55 17.47
C PRO A 39 -33.00 11.85 17.04
N LYS A 40 -31.95 11.97 17.86
CA LYS A 40 -30.67 11.33 17.60
C LYS A 40 -30.89 9.82 17.44
N GLY A 41 -30.77 9.32 16.20
CA GLY A 41 -30.71 7.90 15.89
C GLY A 41 -29.47 7.22 16.48
N ALA A 42 -29.41 5.89 16.39
CA ALA A 42 -28.33 5.07 16.95
C ALA A 42 -26.93 5.45 16.42
N GLU A 43 -26.86 5.92 15.18
CA GLU A 43 -25.69 6.46 14.50
C GLU A 43 -25.12 7.72 15.17
N HIS A 44 -25.95 8.47 15.89
CA HIS A 44 -25.54 9.65 16.65
C HIS A 44 -25.11 9.31 18.09
N LEU A 45 -25.37 8.08 18.54
CA LEU A 45 -24.95 7.57 19.85
C LEU A 45 -23.58 6.90 19.80
N THR A 46 -23.04 6.63 18.61
CA THR A 46 -21.69 6.07 18.48
C THR A 46 -20.66 7.15 18.83
N PRO A 47 -19.83 6.95 19.87
CA PRO A 47 -18.78 7.91 20.19
C PRO A 47 -17.87 8.10 18.98
N LYS A 48 -17.70 9.34 18.52
CA LYS A 48 -16.75 9.63 17.44
C LYS A 48 -15.34 9.25 17.92
N ALA A 49 -14.71 8.30 17.22
CA ALA A 49 -13.33 7.93 17.48
C ALA A 49 -12.44 9.18 17.33
N LYS A 50 -11.72 9.53 18.40
CA LYS A 50 -10.73 10.60 18.34
C LYS A 50 -9.40 9.98 17.91
N PRO A 51 -8.86 10.33 16.73
CA PRO A 51 -7.58 9.81 16.29
C PRO A 51 -6.49 10.25 17.27
N GLN A 52 -5.72 9.29 17.77
CA GLN A 52 -4.56 9.59 18.60
C GLN A 52 -3.43 10.10 17.69
N LYS A 53 -2.78 11.19 18.09
CA LYS A 53 -1.64 11.71 17.33
C LYS A 53 -0.47 10.74 17.49
N PRO A 54 0.10 10.20 16.39
CA PRO A 54 1.20 9.26 16.50
C PRO A 54 2.46 9.94 17.02
N VAL A 55 3.15 9.25 17.92
CA VAL A 55 4.48 9.59 18.42
C VAL A 55 5.51 8.81 17.59
N TRP A 56 6.23 9.54 16.74
CA TRP A 56 7.23 8.96 15.86
C TRP A 56 8.60 8.88 16.56
N PRO A 57 9.31 7.75 16.45
CA PRO A 57 10.66 7.63 16.99
C PRO A 57 11.65 8.54 16.26
N THR A 58 12.70 8.95 16.97
CA THR A 58 13.85 9.68 16.42
C THR A 58 15.04 8.74 16.24
N ALA A 59 16.01 9.17 15.42
CA ALA A 59 17.29 8.47 15.32
C ALA A 59 18.10 8.59 16.62
N GLY A 60 19.02 7.66 16.81
CA GLY A 60 19.89 7.62 17.98
C GLY A 60 20.68 6.33 18.07
N GLN A 61 21.59 6.27 19.04
CA GLN A 61 22.48 5.13 19.26
C GLN A 61 22.58 4.81 20.75
N ALA A 62 22.55 3.53 21.09
CA ALA A 62 22.68 3.07 22.47
C ALA A 62 23.29 1.66 22.50
N GLN A 63 24.02 1.35 23.57
CA GLN A 63 24.42 -0.02 23.88
C GLN A 63 23.49 -0.65 24.90
N VAL A 64 23.27 -1.95 24.79
CA VAL A 64 22.42 -2.72 25.70
C VAL A 64 23.01 -4.10 25.95
N ASP A 65 23.01 -4.50 27.23
CA ASP A 65 23.42 -5.84 27.63
C ASP A 65 22.35 -6.86 27.21
N VAL A 66 22.80 -8.00 26.68
CA VAL A 66 21.92 -9.08 26.25
C VAL A 66 21.62 -9.98 27.45
N ARG A 67 20.35 -10.01 27.86
CA ARG A 67 19.89 -10.77 29.04
C ARG A 67 18.74 -11.70 28.65
N GLY A 68 18.31 -12.58 29.56
CA GLY A 68 17.21 -13.52 29.30
C GLY A 68 15.84 -12.85 29.03
N THR A 69 15.70 -11.55 29.30
CA THR A 69 14.48 -10.76 29.13
C THR A 69 14.72 -9.54 28.25
N LEU A 70 13.66 -9.07 27.57
CA LEU A 70 13.72 -7.88 26.72
C LEU A 70 14.07 -6.64 27.54
N SER A 71 15.22 -6.04 27.22
CA SER A 71 15.74 -4.82 27.81
C SER A 71 15.76 -3.71 26.75
N GLN A 72 15.22 -2.54 27.07
CA GLN A 72 15.18 -1.42 26.13
C GLN A 72 16.57 -0.82 25.92
N ALA A 73 16.90 -0.47 24.68
CA ALA A 73 18.16 0.19 24.33
C ALA A 73 18.05 1.71 24.63
N ALA A 74 18.28 2.09 25.90
CA ALA A 74 18.06 3.45 26.39
C ALA A 74 16.65 3.96 25.99
N ASP A 75 16.54 5.11 25.35
CA ASP A 75 15.26 5.69 24.90
C ASP A 75 14.85 5.26 23.48
N LEU A 76 15.59 4.34 22.85
CA LEU A 76 15.31 3.88 21.49
C LEU A 76 14.09 2.93 21.46
N PRO A 77 13.32 2.90 20.35
CA PRO A 77 12.17 2.01 20.15
C PRO A 77 12.58 0.55 19.86
N VAL A 78 13.71 0.09 20.39
CA VAL A 78 14.27 -1.24 20.17
C VAL A 78 14.61 -1.86 21.51
N LEU A 79 14.12 -3.07 21.74
CA LEU A 79 14.48 -3.89 22.89
C LEU A 79 15.26 -5.11 22.45
N VAL A 80 16.14 -5.59 23.32
CA VAL A 80 17.06 -6.70 23.03
C VAL A 80 16.99 -7.73 24.15
N ALA A 81 17.02 -9.01 23.78
CA ALA A 81 17.14 -10.14 24.69
C ALA A 81 18.04 -11.23 24.09
N ALA A 82 18.43 -12.19 24.91
CA ALA A 82 19.01 -13.45 24.48
C ALA A 82 18.03 -14.15 23.51
N PRO A 83 18.56 -14.89 22.52
CA PRO A 83 17.73 -15.56 21.52
C PRO A 83 16.73 -16.53 22.17
N GLY A 84 15.55 -16.67 21.57
CA GLY A 84 14.48 -17.52 22.10
C GLY A 84 14.87 -19.01 22.18
N LYS A 85 14.29 -19.74 23.15
CA LYS A 85 14.45 -21.20 23.26
C LYS A 85 13.92 -21.87 21.99
N GLY A 86 14.80 -22.48 21.20
CA GLY A 86 14.44 -23.15 19.95
C GLY A 86 14.92 -22.46 18.67
N VAL A 87 15.56 -21.29 18.78
CA VAL A 87 16.39 -20.76 17.68
C VAL A 87 17.56 -21.73 17.52
N LYS A 88 17.46 -22.65 16.54
CA LYS A 88 18.61 -23.47 16.19
C LYS A 88 19.70 -22.51 15.75
N ALA A 89 20.81 -22.48 16.47
CA ALA A 89 22.08 -21.87 16.09
C ALA A 89 22.67 -22.53 14.83
N LYS A 90 21.82 -22.82 13.83
CA LYS A 90 22.17 -23.51 12.59
C LYS A 90 22.91 -22.61 11.61
N ALA A 91 23.15 -21.34 11.98
CA ALA A 91 24.15 -20.51 11.35
C ALA A 91 24.60 -19.41 12.34
N ALA A 92 25.92 -19.31 12.53
CA ALA A 92 26.70 -18.21 13.12
C ALA A 92 26.65 -18.02 14.65
N GLY A 93 27.73 -18.41 15.33
CA GLY A 93 28.31 -17.70 16.48
C GLY A 93 27.69 -17.87 17.87
N LYS A 94 28.51 -17.59 18.90
CA LYS A 94 28.08 -17.37 20.29
C LYS A 94 27.18 -16.13 20.34
N ALA A 95 26.06 -16.23 21.08
CA ALA A 95 25.20 -15.08 21.36
C ALA A 95 26.03 -13.93 21.99
N PRO A 96 25.81 -12.68 21.55
CA PRO A 96 26.59 -11.57 22.06
C PRO A 96 26.22 -11.25 23.51
N ASP A 97 27.21 -10.84 24.30
CA ASP A 97 26.96 -10.41 25.69
C ASP A 97 26.43 -8.96 25.74
N ARG A 98 26.79 -8.15 24.72
CA ARG A 98 26.36 -6.77 24.53
C ARG A 98 26.19 -6.45 23.05
N VAL A 99 25.20 -5.63 22.73
CA VAL A 99 25.00 -5.10 21.37
C VAL A 99 24.89 -3.58 21.38
N ALA A 100 25.29 -2.97 20.27
CA ALA A 100 25.01 -1.58 19.93
C ALA A 100 23.83 -1.53 18.95
N VAL A 101 22.87 -0.66 19.25
CA VAL A 101 21.70 -0.40 18.42
C VAL A 101 21.83 1.01 17.86
N GLN A 102 21.73 1.13 16.54
CA GLN A 102 21.66 2.40 15.83
C GLN A 102 20.33 2.48 15.11
N THR A 103 19.52 3.49 15.41
CA THR A 103 18.28 3.80 14.70
C THR A 103 18.48 4.94 13.69
N TYR A 104 17.64 4.97 12.65
CA TYR A 104 17.77 5.90 11.52
C TYR A 104 16.69 6.99 11.53
N GLU A 105 16.96 8.07 10.79
CA GLU A 105 16.02 9.19 10.67
C GLU A 105 14.74 8.80 9.92
N PRO A 106 13.56 9.32 10.31
CA PRO A 106 12.29 9.02 9.65
C PRO A 106 12.31 9.26 8.14
N GLN A 107 13.02 10.28 7.67
CA GLN A 107 13.13 10.60 6.24
C GLN A 107 13.97 9.57 5.47
N GLN A 108 14.99 8.97 6.10
CA GLN A 108 15.77 7.89 5.48
C GLN A 108 14.93 6.61 5.37
N ILE A 109 14.18 6.30 6.44
CA ILE A 109 13.28 5.15 6.52
C ILE A 109 12.19 5.27 5.44
N ALA A 110 11.52 6.42 5.36
CA ALA A 110 10.44 6.67 4.40
C ALA A 110 10.89 6.54 2.94
N LYS A 111 12.11 6.97 2.60
CA LYS A 111 12.69 6.83 1.24
C LYS A 111 12.82 5.38 0.79
N LEU A 112 12.88 4.43 1.72
CA LEU A 112 12.97 3.00 1.44
C LEU A 112 11.61 2.28 1.59
N GLY A 113 10.51 3.03 1.76
CA GLY A 113 9.18 2.46 1.99
C GLY A 113 8.96 1.96 3.43
N GLY A 114 9.88 2.27 4.33
CA GLY A 114 9.75 1.94 5.75
C GLY A 114 8.83 2.90 6.51
N ILE A 115 8.47 2.49 7.73
CA ILE A 115 7.63 3.27 8.62
C ILE A 115 8.09 3.18 10.07
N GLY A 116 8.16 4.34 10.73
CA GLY A 116 8.47 4.43 12.16
C GLY A 116 9.93 4.18 12.50
N VAL A 117 10.37 2.92 12.48
CA VAL A 117 11.70 2.51 12.97
C VAL A 117 12.45 1.64 11.97
N ALA A 118 13.72 1.95 11.78
CA ALA A 118 14.74 1.06 11.26
C ALA A 118 15.93 1.08 12.20
N ALA A 119 16.55 -0.08 12.40
CA ALA A 119 17.73 -0.20 13.24
C ALA A 119 18.78 -1.14 12.66
N ARG A 120 20.04 -0.79 12.88
CA ARG A 120 21.17 -1.69 12.79
C ARG A 120 21.49 -2.21 14.19
N VAL A 121 21.76 -3.51 14.29
CA VAL A 121 22.16 -4.16 15.53
C VAL A 121 23.51 -4.81 15.31
N THR A 122 24.54 -4.28 15.98
CA THR A 122 25.91 -4.79 15.91
C THR A 122 26.35 -5.32 17.25
N ARG A 123 27.23 -6.31 17.25
CA ARG A 123 27.92 -6.77 18.44
C ARG A 123 28.74 -5.63 19.05
N ALA A 124 28.79 -5.58 20.37
CA ALA A 124 29.62 -4.65 21.15
C ALA A 124 30.55 -5.40 22.14
N ASP A 125 30.71 -6.71 21.93
CA ASP A 125 31.60 -7.62 22.67
C ASP A 125 32.83 -8.03 21.85
N GLU A 126 33.14 -7.26 20.80
CA GLU A 126 34.33 -7.40 19.92
C GLU A 126 34.49 -8.72 19.17
N ALA A 127 33.55 -9.65 19.30
CA ALA A 127 33.63 -10.92 18.60
C ALA A 127 33.45 -10.75 17.07
N PRO A 128 34.23 -11.49 16.26
CA PRO A 128 34.34 -11.26 14.81
C PRO A 128 33.19 -11.87 14.00
N GLU A 129 32.46 -12.82 14.57
CA GLU A 129 31.37 -13.51 13.89
C GLU A 129 30.00 -12.92 14.27
N PRO A 130 29.02 -12.92 13.36
CA PRO A 130 27.64 -12.62 13.71
C PRO A 130 27.14 -13.53 14.83
N GLY A 131 26.27 -12.99 15.70
CA GLY A 131 25.73 -13.74 16.83
C GLY A 131 24.21 -13.62 16.94
N PRO A 132 23.50 -14.69 17.34
CA PRO A 132 22.04 -14.68 17.42
C PRO A 132 21.58 -13.82 18.59
N VAL A 133 20.57 -12.98 18.34
CA VAL A 133 19.97 -12.11 19.37
C VAL A 133 18.47 -11.94 19.08
N GLN A 134 17.65 -11.86 20.13
CA GLN A 134 16.25 -11.50 19.98
C GLN A 134 16.09 -9.99 20.06
N VAL A 135 15.36 -9.42 19.11
CA VAL A 135 15.05 -7.99 19.05
C VAL A 135 13.55 -7.78 18.98
N ALA A 136 13.10 -6.70 19.62
CA ALA A 136 11.72 -6.25 19.57
C ALA A 136 11.68 -4.79 19.10
N PHE A 137 10.97 -4.53 18.01
CA PHE A 137 10.73 -3.19 17.50
C PHE A 137 9.40 -2.68 18.05
N ALA A 138 9.45 -1.62 18.86
CA ALA A 138 8.28 -1.02 19.47
C ALA A 138 7.57 -0.09 18.47
N TYR A 139 6.27 -0.34 18.26
CA TYR A 139 5.40 0.47 17.42
C TYR A 139 4.24 1.12 18.18
N GLN A 140 4.15 0.91 19.50
CA GLN A 140 3.05 1.40 20.34
C GLN A 140 2.77 2.91 20.17
N GLY A 141 3.81 3.73 19.99
CA GLY A 141 3.66 5.19 19.82
C GLY A 141 2.97 5.61 18.52
N PHE A 142 3.05 4.80 17.46
CA PHE A 142 2.49 5.11 16.14
C PHE A 142 1.52 4.03 15.62
N ARG A 143 1.04 3.15 16.51
CA ARG A 143 0.18 2.01 16.17
C ARG A 143 -1.13 2.39 15.45
N GLU A 144 -1.65 3.59 15.72
CA GLU A 144 -2.90 4.10 15.11
C GLU A 144 -2.65 5.11 13.98
N ALA A 145 -1.41 5.28 13.52
CA ALA A 145 -1.03 6.36 12.60
C ALA A 145 -1.79 6.37 11.26
N HIS A 146 -2.26 5.21 10.79
CA HIS A 146 -2.89 5.05 9.47
C HIS A 146 -4.29 4.43 9.50
N GLY A 147 -4.84 4.13 10.69
CA GLY A 147 -6.12 3.43 10.83
C GLY A 147 -6.14 2.04 10.16
N GLY A 148 -7.34 1.48 9.96
CA GLY A 148 -7.54 0.23 9.20
C GLY A 148 -6.63 -0.92 9.66
N ASN A 149 -6.52 -1.12 10.98
CA ASN A 149 -5.67 -2.14 11.60
C ASN A 149 -4.22 -2.12 11.10
N PHE A 150 -3.69 -0.92 10.83
CA PHE A 150 -2.35 -0.68 10.33
C PHE A 150 -1.26 -1.45 11.10
N ALA A 151 -1.34 -1.46 12.44
CA ALA A 151 -0.40 -2.17 13.29
C ALA A 151 -0.29 -3.65 12.92
N ASP A 152 -1.39 -4.31 12.57
CA ASP A 152 -1.42 -5.75 12.23
C ASP A 152 -0.83 -6.09 10.86
N ARG A 153 -0.56 -5.06 10.05
CA ARG A 153 0.12 -5.20 8.76
C ARG A 153 1.61 -4.91 8.87
N LEU A 154 2.10 -4.50 10.04
CA LEU A 154 3.52 -4.24 10.21
C LEU A 154 4.30 -5.55 10.06
N GLN A 155 5.33 -5.48 9.23
CA GLN A 155 6.29 -6.55 9.03
C GLN A 155 7.69 -6.00 9.24
N LEU A 156 8.57 -6.86 9.76
CA LEU A 156 10.00 -6.55 9.84
C LEU A 156 10.67 -7.04 8.56
N VAL A 157 11.44 -6.17 7.91
CA VAL A 157 12.24 -6.55 6.75
C VAL A 157 13.72 -6.33 7.01
N ARG A 158 14.55 -7.20 6.44
CA ARG A 158 16.00 -7.08 6.44
C ARG A 158 16.46 -6.50 5.11
N LEU A 159 17.29 -5.46 5.18
CA LEU A 159 17.95 -4.78 4.08
C LEU A 159 19.47 -4.87 4.26
N PRO A 160 20.28 -4.77 3.19
CA PRO A 160 21.71 -4.58 3.32
C PRO A 160 22.02 -3.19 3.92
N ALA A 161 23.06 -3.09 4.75
CA ALA A 161 23.42 -1.81 5.40
C ALA A 161 23.73 -0.68 4.41
N CYS A 162 24.19 -1.02 3.20
CA CYS A 162 24.42 -0.05 2.12
C CYS A 162 23.16 0.72 1.70
N ALA A 163 21.95 0.20 1.98
CA ALA A 163 20.69 0.87 1.65
C ALA A 163 20.50 2.18 2.44
N MET A 164 21.12 2.28 3.64
CA MET A 164 21.07 3.47 4.49
C MET A 164 22.27 4.42 4.29
N ALA A 165 23.22 4.07 3.42
CA ALA A 165 24.41 4.89 3.17
C ALA A 165 24.08 6.15 2.36
N THR A 166 24.72 7.27 2.70
CA THR A 166 24.56 8.56 2.00
C THR A 166 25.94 9.11 1.64
N PRO A 167 26.30 9.24 0.34
CA PRO A 167 25.53 8.83 -0.83
C PRO A 167 25.45 7.31 -0.97
N LYS A 168 24.35 6.81 -1.57
CA LYS A 168 24.17 5.37 -1.79
C LYS A 168 25.15 4.88 -2.87
N PRO A 169 25.98 3.84 -2.61
CA PRO A 169 26.85 3.28 -3.63
C PRO A 169 26.07 2.74 -4.82
N ARG A 170 26.58 2.94 -6.05
CA ARG A 170 25.95 2.41 -7.27
C ARG A 170 25.90 0.88 -7.30
N THR A 171 26.80 0.23 -6.56
CA THR A 171 26.89 -1.22 -6.40
C THR A 171 25.92 -1.78 -5.36
N CYS A 172 25.19 -0.93 -4.63
CA CYS A 172 24.26 -1.38 -3.60
C CYS A 172 22.98 -1.95 -4.23
N ALA A 173 22.89 -3.29 -4.27
CA ALA A 173 21.68 -4.00 -4.64
C ALA A 173 20.70 -3.99 -3.45
N VAL A 174 19.71 -3.09 -3.50
CA VAL A 174 18.70 -2.96 -2.44
C VAL A 174 17.60 -3.98 -2.67
N GLY A 175 17.74 -5.14 -2.04
CA GLY A 175 16.66 -6.12 -1.86
C GLY A 175 16.22 -6.16 -0.40
N HIS A 176 14.92 -6.30 -0.15
CA HIS A 176 14.38 -6.54 1.18
C HIS A 176 13.92 -7.99 1.32
N HIS A 177 14.12 -8.58 2.50
CA HIS A 177 13.62 -9.90 2.84
C HIS A 177 12.75 -9.80 4.08
N VAL A 178 11.53 -10.33 4.03
CA VAL A 178 10.63 -10.36 5.19
C VAL A 178 11.21 -11.29 6.25
N VAL A 179 11.35 -10.78 7.47
CA VAL A 179 11.84 -11.52 8.63
C VAL A 179 10.65 -12.11 9.37
N LYS A 180 10.75 -13.40 9.72
CA LYS A 180 9.73 -14.05 10.55
C LYS A 180 9.68 -13.36 11.91
N THR A 181 8.49 -12.91 12.29
CA THR A 181 8.27 -12.18 13.54
C THR A 181 7.12 -12.77 14.34
N ARG A 182 7.12 -12.51 15.64
CA ARG A 182 5.99 -12.68 16.54
C ARG A 182 5.41 -11.29 16.83
N HIS A 183 4.10 -11.13 16.63
CA HIS A 183 3.39 -9.90 16.91
C HIS A 183 2.93 -9.87 18.38
N ASP A 184 3.54 -9.04 19.21
CA ASP A 184 3.08 -8.76 20.57
C ASP A 184 2.19 -7.52 20.56
N ARG A 185 0.90 -7.74 20.25
CA ARG A 185 -0.11 -6.68 20.14
C ARG A 185 -0.41 -5.98 21.46
N LYS A 186 -0.21 -6.68 22.58
CA LYS A 186 -0.47 -6.14 23.92
C LYS A 186 0.50 -5.01 24.24
N ASN A 187 1.79 -5.22 23.93
CA ASN A 187 2.84 -4.24 24.18
C ASN A 187 3.20 -3.39 22.96
N GLY A 188 2.58 -3.66 21.80
CA GLY A 188 2.86 -2.98 20.54
C GLY A 188 4.29 -3.23 20.05
N ARG A 189 4.67 -4.51 19.88
CA ARG A 189 6.04 -4.91 19.50
C ARG A 189 6.08 -5.98 18.41
N LEU A 190 7.03 -5.85 17.49
CA LEU A 190 7.40 -6.88 16.52
C LEU A 190 8.69 -7.56 16.96
N ILE A 191 8.60 -8.85 17.31
CA ILE A 191 9.69 -9.59 17.94
C ILE A 191 10.28 -10.58 16.94
N ALA A 192 11.59 -10.54 16.73
CA ALA A 192 12.29 -11.45 15.82
C ALA A 192 13.62 -11.89 16.44
N ASP A 193 14.04 -13.11 16.11
CA ASP A 193 15.41 -13.54 16.32
C ASP A 193 16.23 -13.20 15.07
N ILE A 194 17.30 -12.45 15.24
CA ILE A 194 18.17 -11.94 14.18
C ILE A 194 19.63 -12.31 14.45
N GLN A 195 20.51 -11.98 13.50
CA GLN A 195 21.96 -12.05 13.68
C GLN A 195 22.49 -10.64 13.87
N ALA A 196 23.08 -10.35 15.03
CA ALA A 196 23.80 -9.10 15.25
C ALA A 196 25.11 -9.15 14.46
N ASP A 197 25.33 -8.17 13.59
CA ASP A 197 26.53 -8.09 12.76
C ASP A 197 27.78 -7.79 13.62
N PRO A 198 28.98 -8.23 13.24
CA PRO A 198 30.19 -7.83 13.94
C PRO A 198 30.41 -6.30 13.87
N ALA A 199 31.00 -5.71 14.91
CA ALA A 199 31.24 -4.26 15.00
C ALA A 199 32.08 -3.73 13.82
N LYS A 200 33.06 -4.51 13.39
CA LYS A 200 33.80 -4.30 12.15
C LYS A 200 33.27 -5.31 11.14
N PRO A 201 32.58 -4.89 10.07
CA PRO A 201 32.22 -5.83 9.02
C PRO A 201 33.49 -6.49 8.51
N ALA A 202 33.47 -7.82 8.36
CA ALA A 202 34.54 -8.52 7.67
C ALA A 202 34.69 -7.84 6.31
N ALA A 203 35.90 -7.37 6.00
CA ALA A 203 36.17 -6.74 4.71
C ALA A 203 35.63 -7.69 3.63
N ALA A 204 34.66 -7.21 2.85
CA ALA A 204 34.17 -8.00 1.73
C ALA A 204 35.40 -8.31 0.87
N LYS A 205 35.78 -9.59 0.79
CA LYS A 205 36.63 -10.05 -0.31
C LYS A 205 35.80 -9.91 -1.58
N ALA A 206 35.67 -8.69 -2.10
CA ALA A 206 34.82 -8.42 -3.24
C ALA A 206 35.41 -7.28 -4.06
N ALA A 207 36.06 -7.64 -5.17
CA ALA A 207 35.73 -7.15 -6.52
C ALA A 207 36.82 -7.47 -7.56
N GLU A 208 38.07 -7.73 -7.15
CA GLU A 208 39.17 -7.88 -8.12
C GLU A 208 39.03 -9.11 -9.02
N ASP A 209 38.37 -10.19 -8.56
CA ASP A 209 38.19 -11.45 -9.31
C ASP A 209 36.95 -11.53 -10.23
N LEU A 210 36.26 -10.40 -10.47
CA LEU A 210 35.01 -10.38 -11.27
C LEU A 210 35.16 -9.77 -12.68
N LYS A 211 36.37 -9.33 -13.06
CA LYS A 211 36.67 -8.86 -14.41
C LYS A 211 36.46 -10.02 -15.41
N GLY A 212 35.42 -9.94 -16.24
CA GLY A 212 35.11 -10.94 -17.27
C GLY A 212 33.91 -11.85 -17.00
N LYS A 213 33.30 -11.84 -15.80
CA LYS A 213 32.11 -12.66 -15.50
C LYS A 213 30.81 -12.01 -16.01
N ASP A 214 29.78 -12.83 -16.23
CA ASP A 214 28.46 -12.42 -16.74
C ASP A 214 27.63 -11.60 -15.72
N LYS A 215 26.54 -10.98 -16.20
CA LYS A 215 25.70 -10.05 -15.41
C LYS A 215 25.06 -10.72 -14.18
N ALA A 216 24.65 -11.98 -14.28
CA ALA A 216 24.01 -12.68 -13.17
C ALA A 216 25.01 -13.01 -12.06
N THR A 217 26.22 -13.46 -12.44
CA THR A 217 27.30 -13.74 -11.47
C THR A 217 27.77 -12.47 -10.76
N ARG A 218 27.85 -11.33 -11.47
CA ARG A 218 28.18 -10.04 -10.83
C ARG A 218 27.08 -9.55 -9.89
N ALA A 219 25.81 -9.71 -10.26
CA ALA A 219 24.69 -9.34 -9.39
C ALA A 219 24.65 -10.18 -8.11
N LYS A 220 24.89 -11.49 -8.23
CA LYS A 220 24.98 -12.40 -7.08
C LYS A 220 26.14 -12.05 -6.15
N ALA A 221 27.33 -11.79 -6.69
CA ALA A 221 28.49 -11.39 -5.90
C ALA A 221 28.31 -10.00 -5.23
N ALA A 222 27.66 -9.05 -5.93
CA ALA A 222 27.32 -7.75 -5.35
C ALA A 222 26.28 -7.89 -4.23
N GLN A 223 25.32 -8.80 -4.37
CA GLN A 223 24.34 -9.09 -3.33
C GLN A 223 24.97 -9.78 -2.11
N GLU A 224 25.86 -10.76 -2.33
CA GLU A 224 26.65 -11.39 -1.27
C GLU A 224 27.54 -10.37 -0.55
N ALA A 225 28.26 -9.52 -1.26
CA ALA A 225 29.07 -8.46 -0.67
C ALA A 225 28.22 -7.42 0.10
N SER A 226 27.04 -7.09 -0.41
CA SER A 226 26.10 -6.18 0.26
C SER A 226 25.53 -6.78 1.55
N LEU A 227 25.36 -8.11 1.59
CA LEU A 227 24.96 -8.85 2.80
C LEU A 227 26.11 -8.94 3.82
N GLN A 228 27.37 -8.94 3.37
CA GLN A 228 28.56 -8.91 4.23
C GLN A 228 28.85 -7.52 4.84
N ALA A 229 28.35 -6.45 4.23
CA ALA A 229 28.44 -5.09 4.78
C ALA A 229 27.63 -4.87 6.07
N GLY A 230 26.86 -5.89 6.48
CA GLY A 230 25.92 -5.87 7.58
C GLY A 230 24.50 -5.64 7.10
N SER A 231 23.58 -5.58 8.04
CA SER A 231 22.15 -5.54 7.80
C SER A 231 21.45 -4.47 8.62
N VAL A 232 20.38 -3.95 8.04
CA VAL A 232 19.45 -3.03 8.67
C VAL A 232 18.09 -3.69 8.70
N TYR A 233 17.43 -3.64 9.86
CA TYR A 233 16.10 -4.18 10.07
C TYR A 233 15.12 -3.01 10.16
N MET A 234 14.06 -3.06 9.37
CA MET A 234 13.14 -1.94 9.20
C MET A 234 11.71 -2.41 9.27
N LEU A 235 10.83 -1.63 9.91
CA LEU A 235 9.40 -1.86 9.83
C LEU A 235 8.84 -1.34 8.51
N MET A 236 8.01 -2.15 7.87
CA MET A 236 7.22 -1.76 6.70
C MET A 236 5.76 -2.15 6.90
N ALA A 237 4.86 -1.46 6.22
CA ALA A 237 3.46 -1.86 6.15
C ALA A 237 3.28 -2.85 4.99
N GLY A 238 2.83 -4.06 5.30
CA GLY A 238 2.33 -5.01 4.31
C GLY A 238 0.90 -4.68 3.86
N MET A 239 0.45 -5.40 2.84
CA MET A 239 -0.94 -5.35 2.37
C MET A 239 -1.83 -6.27 3.19
N SER A 240 -1.28 -7.30 3.82
CA SER A 240 -2.02 -8.29 4.61
C SER A 240 -1.59 -8.30 6.07
N GLY A 241 -2.52 -8.69 6.94
CA GLY A 241 -2.31 -8.95 8.34
C GLY A 241 -3.26 -10.05 8.82
N SER A 242 -3.22 -10.39 10.10
CA SER A 242 -4.15 -11.40 10.65
C SER A 242 -5.62 -10.97 10.61
N GLU A 243 -5.88 -9.68 10.49
CA GLU A 243 -7.23 -9.10 10.50
C GLU A 243 -7.76 -8.78 9.10
N GLY A 244 -7.02 -9.16 8.04
CA GLY A 244 -7.50 -9.04 6.67
C GLY A 244 -6.42 -8.71 5.64
N ASN A 245 -6.87 -8.59 4.39
CA ASN A 245 -6.06 -8.11 3.27
C ASN A 245 -6.58 -6.73 2.84
N PHE A 246 -5.66 -5.79 2.75
CA PHE A 246 -5.83 -4.40 2.33
C PHE A 246 -5.19 -4.14 0.96
N GLY A 247 -4.82 -5.22 0.26
CA GLY A 247 -4.50 -5.11 -1.15
C GLY A 247 -5.69 -4.63 -1.97
N ALA A 248 -5.40 -4.04 -3.13
CA ALA A 248 -6.44 -3.68 -4.08
C ALA A 248 -7.30 -4.93 -4.36
N THR A 249 -8.61 -4.81 -4.16
CA THR A 249 -9.54 -5.85 -4.58
C THR A 249 -9.43 -5.97 -6.09
N ASP A 250 -9.33 -7.20 -6.57
CA ASP A 250 -9.34 -7.45 -8.00
C ASP A 250 -10.68 -6.97 -8.58
N LEU A 251 -10.60 -6.06 -9.56
CA LEU A 251 -11.77 -5.58 -10.27
C LEU A 251 -12.14 -6.62 -11.32
N LYS A 252 -12.93 -7.61 -10.92
CA LYS A 252 -13.54 -8.52 -11.89
C LYS A 252 -14.42 -7.70 -12.84
N PRO A 253 -14.35 -7.92 -14.17
CA PRO A 253 -15.24 -7.26 -15.11
C PRO A 253 -16.68 -7.48 -14.67
N ALA A 254 -17.41 -6.40 -14.39
CA ALA A 254 -18.80 -6.48 -13.97
C ALA A 254 -19.74 -6.76 -15.15
N GLY A 255 -19.28 -6.56 -16.39
CA GLY A 255 -20.07 -6.74 -17.59
C GLY A 255 -19.23 -7.15 -18.79
N THR A 256 -19.91 -7.56 -19.86
CA THR A 256 -19.31 -7.93 -21.15
C THR A 256 -19.58 -6.85 -22.17
N TRP A 257 -18.63 -6.63 -23.06
CA TRP A 257 -18.79 -5.73 -24.20
C TRP A 257 -18.43 -6.45 -25.49
N GLN A 258 -19.11 -6.11 -26.58
CA GLN A 258 -18.84 -6.64 -27.91
C GLN A 258 -18.89 -5.50 -28.93
N ALA A 259 -17.86 -5.44 -29.78
CA ALA A 259 -17.87 -4.58 -30.96
C ALA A 259 -18.38 -5.37 -32.18
N GLY A 260 -19.32 -4.79 -32.92
CA GLY A 260 -19.81 -5.34 -34.18
C GLY A 260 -18.75 -5.28 -35.28
N THR A 261 -18.62 -6.34 -36.07
CA THR A 261 -17.68 -6.37 -37.19
C THR A 261 -18.16 -5.43 -38.31
N SER A 262 -17.30 -4.46 -38.65
CA SER A 262 -17.42 -3.53 -39.79
C SER A 262 -18.49 -2.43 -39.74
N GLY A 263 -19.46 -2.46 -38.81
CA GLY A 263 -20.57 -1.49 -38.75
C GLY A 263 -20.51 -0.40 -37.66
N GLY A 264 -19.49 -0.41 -36.80
CA GLY A 264 -19.36 0.56 -35.68
C GLY A 264 -20.35 0.37 -34.53
N GLY A 265 -21.21 -0.65 -34.58
CA GLY A 265 -22.10 -1.03 -33.48
C GLY A 265 -21.33 -1.53 -32.26
N PHE A 266 -21.85 -1.24 -31.08
CA PHE A 266 -21.29 -1.66 -29.80
C PHE A 266 -22.41 -2.05 -28.86
N THR A 267 -22.27 -3.20 -28.22
CA THR A 267 -23.19 -3.67 -27.19
C THR A 267 -22.47 -3.85 -25.85
N TYR A 268 -23.17 -3.53 -24.77
CA TYR A 268 -22.71 -3.73 -23.40
C TYR A 268 -23.79 -4.42 -22.57
N SER A 269 -23.40 -5.43 -21.79
CA SER A 269 -24.29 -6.16 -20.88
C SER A 269 -23.71 -6.18 -19.48
N LEU A 270 -24.48 -5.66 -18.51
CA LEU A 270 -24.16 -5.65 -17.09
C LEU A 270 -25.22 -6.47 -16.33
N PRO A 271 -24.93 -7.74 -15.96
CA PRO A 271 -25.83 -8.54 -15.15
C PRO A 271 -26.01 -7.93 -13.76
N LEU A 272 -27.24 -7.92 -13.26
CA LEU A 272 -27.56 -7.49 -11.90
C LEU A 272 -27.57 -8.72 -10.99
N PRO A 273 -26.79 -8.73 -9.89
CA PRO A 273 -26.75 -9.87 -8.99
C PRO A 273 -28.10 -10.05 -8.31
N GLU A 274 -28.69 -11.24 -8.45
CA GLU A 274 -29.95 -11.59 -7.82
C GLU A 274 -29.76 -12.07 -6.38
N ALA A 275 -30.72 -11.76 -5.51
CA ALA A 275 -30.78 -12.39 -4.18
C ALA A 275 -31.23 -13.86 -4.32
N PRO A 276 -30.70 -14.81 -3.51
CA PRO A 276 -31.14 -16.20 -3.56
C PRO A 276 -32.65 -16.32 -3.30
N SER A 277 -33.39 -16.91 -4.25
CA SER A 277 -34.83 -17.16 -4.08
C SER A 277 -35.07 -18.47 -3.31
N PRO A 278 -35.97 -18.50 -2.31
CA PRO A 278 -36.35 -19.72 -1.59
C PRO A 278 -37.02 -20.80 -2.47
N ALA A 279 -37.42 -20.47 -3.70
CA ALA A 279 -38.29 -21.32 -4.53
C ALA A 279 -37.80 -21.56 -5.97
N GLY A 280 -36.52 -21.31 -6.29
CA GLY A 280 -35.95 -21.59 -7.61
C GLY A 280 -34.88 -20.59 -8.04
N THR A 281 -34.56 -20.58 -9.35
CA THR A 281 -33.79 -19.48 -9.97
C THR A 281 -34.75 -18.32 -10.23
N GLY A 282 -34.49 -17.13 -9.69
CA GLY A 282 -35.34 -15.98 -9.98
C GLY A 282 -34.96 -15.29 -11.29
N PRO A 283 -35.43 -14.06 -11.52
CA PRO A 283 -35.30 -13.41 -12.82
C PRO A 283 -33.84 -13.06 -13.14
N ASP A 284 -33.39 -13.46 -14.33
CA ASP A 284 -32.10 -13.04 -14.88
C ASP A 284 -32.20 -11.59 -15.39
N LEU A 285 -31.76 -10.64 -14.54
CA LEU A 285 -31.82 -9.21 -14.84
C LEU A 285 -30.45 -8.72 -15.33
N ALA A 286 -30.45 -7.95 -16.43
CA ALA A 286 -29.25 -7.28 -16.92
C ALA A 286 -29.59 -5.87 -17.46
N LEU A 287 -28.67 -4.92 -17.24
CA LEU A 287 -28.69 -3.64 -17.94
C LEU A 287 -27.99 -3.83 -19.30
N GLN A 288 -28.72 -3.63 -20.39
CA GLN A 288 -28.23 -3.78 -21.75
C GLN A 288 -28.16 -2.41 -22.44
N TYR A 289 -27.09 -2.19 -23.18
CA TYR A 289 -26.92 -1.03 -24.05
C TYR A 289 -26.53 -1.51 -25.44
N ASP A 290 -27.15 -0.94 -26.47
CA ASP A 290 -26.81 -1.18 -27.87
C ASP A 290 -26.75 0.17 -28.59
N ALA A 291 -25.58 0.50 -29.15
CA ALA A 291 -25.36 1.76 -29.87
C ALA A 291 -26.18 1.87 -31.17
N SER A 292 -26.74 0.75 -31.66
CA SER A 292 -27.61 0.69 -32.84
C SER A 292 -29.10 0.69 -32.50
N SER A 293 -29.49 0.63 -31.21
CA SER A 293 -30.91 0.59 -30.81
C SER A 293 -31.59 1.95 -30.80
N VAL A 294 -31.04 2.96 -31.49
CA VAL A 294 -31.75 4.22 -31.67
C VAL A 294 -33.02 3.91 -32.46
N ASP A 295 -34.17 4.05 -31.80
CA ASP A 295 -35.45 4.07 -32.49
C ASP A 295 -35.44 5.27 -33.45
N GLY A 296 -36.12 5.15 -34.59
CA GLY A 296 -36.14 6.20 -35.61
C GLY A 296 -36.89 7.47 -35.21
N GLN A 297 -36.69 8.04 -34.01
CA GLN A 297 -37.20 9.36 -33.62
C GLN A 297 -36.24 10.48 -34.01
N GLY A 298 -36.28 10.84 -35.29
CA GLY A 298 -35.98 12.20 -35.73
C GLY A 298 -37.28 13.00 -35.84
N SER A 299 -37.21 14.33 -35.93
CA SER A 299 -38.38 15.23 -36.03
C SER A 299 -39.29 15.05 -37.27
N TRP A 300 -39.18 13.93 -37.98
CA TRP A 300 -39.84 13.63 -39.25
C TRP A 300 -40.85 12.47 -39.19
N THR A 301 -41.04 11.82 -38.04
CA THR A 301 -42.03 10.75 -37.87
C THR A 301 -43.06 11.13 -36.81
N ASN A 302 -44.26 11.52 -37.26
CA ASN A 302 -45.45 11.77 -36.44
C ASN A 302 -46.29 10.48 -36.39
N ASN A 303 -46.66 10.02 -35.20
CA ASN A 303 -47.66 8.96 -35.00
C ASN A 303 -48.92 9.59 -34.43
#